data_AF-A0A822ZFJ4-F1
#
_entry.id   AF-A0A822ZFJ4-F1
#
_cell.length_a   1.000
_cell.length_b   1.000
_cell.length_c   1.000
_cell.angle_alpha   90.00
_cell.angle_beta   90.00
_cell.angle_gamma   90.00
#
_symmetry.space_group_name_H-M   'P 1'
#
loop_
_entity.id
_entity.type
_entity.pdbx_description
1 polymer ?
#
loop_
_entity_poly.entity_id
_entity_poly.type
_entity_poly.pdbx_seq_one_letter_code
_entity_poly.pdbx_strand_id
1 'polypeptide(L)'
;MVSKSFLNRSKGLKKKTYELSTLCGVDALMIAYEGEGSEEPHIWPEDPKEIERIINRYKGLNEDDRSGKRRKLDVSGFLSDVKMAIDDQMDGFSNAQLQEVLAALESKLALVRSMKEEVNAKKQEKSVRLKQTELGTETLKLVYESHPIHHHHHHLLSDENPVRTATMTDLHPSDISTQDPLAMILMQDLQLYRGLAF
;
A
#
# COMPACT_ATOMS: atom_id res chain seq x y z
N MET A 1 29.80 -32.91 -8.81
CA MET A 1 29.70 -31.50 -9.26
C MET A 1 28.82 -30.80 -8.26
N VAL A 2 29.29 -29.68 -7.69
CA VAL A 2 28.53 -28.94 -6.68
C VAL A 2 27.36 -28.21 -7.34
N SER A 3 26.15 -28.44 -6.84
CA SER A 3 24.91 -27.78 -7.22
C SER A 3 25.00 -26.26 -7.01
N LYS A 4 24.57 -25.53 -8.04
CA LYS A 4 24.53 -24.06 -8.02
C LYS A 4 23.65 -23.52 -6.90
N SER A 5 22.57 -24.22 -6.56
CA SER A 5 21.67 -23.85 -5.46
C SER A 5 22.39 -23.91 -4.11
N PHE A 6 23.14 -24.98 -3.85
CA PHE A 6 23.93 -25.12 -2.62
C PHE A 6 24.95 -23.99 -2.49
N LEU A 7 25.76 -23.72 -3.53
CA LEU A 7 26.77 -22.65 -3.49
C LEU A 7 26.17 -21.28 -3.18
N ASN A 8 25.08 -20.93 -3.86
CA ASN A 8 24.40 -19.65 -3.65
C ASN A 8 23.84 -19.52 -2.23
N ARG A 9 23.21 -20.58 -1.72
CA ARG A 9 22.63 -20.58 -0.38
C ARG A 9 23.68 -20.61 0.71
N SER A 10 24.74 -21.42 0.57
CA SER A 10 25.87 -21.46 1.50
C SER A 10 26.59 -20.12 1.58
N LYS A 11 26.76 -19.42 0.44
CA LYS A 11 27.29 -18.05 0.44
C LYS A 11 26.40 -17.06 1.18
N GLY A 12 25.08 -17.12 0.95
CA GLY A 12 24.11 -16.28 1.66
C GLY A 12 24.07 -16.56 3.16
N LEU A 13 24.08 -17.85 3.53
CA LEU A 13 24.09 -18.29 4.92
C LEU A 13 25.35 -17.82 5.63
N LYS A 14 26.52 -17.99 5.01
CA LYS A 14 27.80 -17.47 5.52
C LYS A 14 27.73 -15.97 5.83
N LYS A 15 27.19 -15.17 4.91
CA LYS A 15 27.00 -13.72 5.12
C LYS A 15 26.10 -13.45 6.34
N LYS A 16 24.99 -14.18 6.46
CA LYS A 16 24.07 -14.03 7.58
C LYS A 16 24.66 -14.46 8.92
N THR A 17 25.45 -15.53 8.93
CA THR A 17 26.17 -15.97 10.13
C THR A 17 27.20 -14.93 10.57
N TYR A 18 27.94 -14.33 9.62
CA TYR A 18 28.85 -13.22 9.88
C TYR A 18 28.13 -11.99 10.45
N GLU A 19 27.03 -11.55 9.80
CA GLU A 19 26.21 -10.43 10.26
C GLU A 19 25.67 -10.69 11.67
N LEU A 20 25.14 -11.89 11.93
CA LEU A 20 24.62 -12.29 13.24
C LEU A 20 25.71 -12.24 14.31
N SER A 21 26.87 -12.83 14.04
CA SER A 21 27.98 -12.86 14.98
C SER A 21 28.47 -11.44 15.31
N THR A 22 28.61 -10.60 14.28
CA THR A 22 29.13 -9.23 14.42
C THR A 22 28.13 -8.30 15.10
N LEU A 23 26.87 -8.29 14.67
CA LEU A 23 25.87 -7.34 15.14
C LEU A 23 25.35 -7.70 16.53
N CYS A 24 25.22 -8.99 16.83
CA CYS A 24 24.69 -9.45 18.10
C CYS A 24 25.77 -9.87 19.10
N GLY A 25 27.05 -9.84 18.71
CA GLY A 25 28.17 -10.22 19.58
C GLY A 25 28.12 -11.68 20.03
N VAL A 26 27.62 -12.58 19.19
CA VAL A 26 27.48 -14.01 19.50
C VAL A 26 28.52 -14.85 18.76
N ASP A 27 29.06 -15.86 19.43
CA ASP A 27 29.88 -16.88 18.77
C ASP A 27 28.98 -17.73 17.86
N ALA A 28 29.28 -17.73 16.56
CA ALA A 28 28.54 -18.49 15.57
C ALA A 28 29.50 -19.29 14.68
N LEU A 29 29.08 -20.51 14.32
CA LEU A 29 29.82 -21.42 13.46
C LEU A 29 28.86 -22.01 12.44
N MET A 30 29.24 -21.93 11.17
CA MET A 30 28.54 -22.56 10.07
C MET A 30 29.38 -23.71 9.53
N ILE A 31 28.79 -24.90 9.43
CA ILE A 31 29.37 -26.07 8.74
C ILE A 31 28.29 -26.59 7.79
N ALA A 32 28.51 -26.48 6.49
CA ALA A 32 27.55 -26.88 5.47
C ALA A 32 28.15 -27.93 4.52
N TYR A 33 27.46 -29.07 4.39
CA TYR A 33 27.77 -30.13 3.45
C TYR A 33 26.73 -30.14 2.33
N GLU A 34 27.17 -30.45 1.12
CA GLU A 34 26.26 -30.53 -0.02
C GLU A 34 25.45 -31.83 -0.06
N GLY A 35 25.96 -32.90 0.56
CA GLY A 35 25.34 -34.22 0.59
C GLY A 35 26.34 -35.30 1.03
N GLU A 36 25.88 -36.55 1.09
CA GLU A 36 26.75 -37.70 1.35
C GLU A 36 27.82 -37.81 0.26
N GLY A 37 29.10 -37.82 0.67
CA GLY A 37 30.25 -37.94 -0.24
C GLY A 37 30.93 -36.63 -0.62
N SER A 38 30.51 -35.48 -0.08
CA SER A 38 31.29 -34.23 -0.17
C SER A 38 32.47 -34.28 0.81
N GLU A 39 33.70 -34.24 0.29
CA GLU A 39 34.92 -34.36 1.12
C GLU A 39 35.19 -33.10 1.96
N GLU A 40 34.82 -31.90 1.47
CA GLU A 40 35.11 -30.65 2.15
C GLU A 40 33.84 -29.82 2.43
N PRO A 41 33.54 -29.52 3.71
CA PRO A 41 32.45 -28.63 4.07
C PRO A 41 32.76 -27.17 3.75
N HIS A 42 31.70 -26.41 3.49
CA HIS A 42 31.78 -24.95 3.50
C HIS A 42 31.70 -24.47 4.95
N ILE A 43 32.79 -23.90 5.46
CA ILE A 43 32.93 -23.48 6.86
C ILE A 43 33.02 -21.95 6.98
N TRP A 44 32.47 -21.42 8.07
CA TRP A 44 32.78 -20.08 8.60
C TRP A 44 32.68 -20.08 10.13
N PRO A 45 33.58 -19.42 10.89
CA PRO A 45 34.73 -18.64 10.43
C PRO A 45 35.84 -19.51 9.81
N GLU A 46 36.80 -18.91 9.10
CA GLU A 46 37.89 -19.63 8.45
C GLU A 46 39.06 -19.95 9.39
N ASP A 47 39.20 -19.22 10.49
CA ASP A 47 40.29 -19.44 11.45
C ASP A 47 40.08 -20.76 12.24
N PRO A 48 40.99 -21.74 12.12
CA PRO A 48 40.90 -23.01 12.84
C PRO A 48 40.85 -22.85 14.36
N LYS A 49 41.56 -21.86 14.92
CA LYS A 49 41.57 -21.63 16.37
C LYS A 49 40.21 -21.18 16.87
N GLU A 50 39.56 -20.31 16.09
CA GLU A 50 38.24 -19.81 16.41
C GLU A 50 37.17 -20.90 16.28
N ILE A 51 37.24 -21.70 15.21
CA ILE A 51 36.39 -22.89 15.05
C ILE A 51 36.54 -23.81 16.26
N GLU A 52 37.78 -24.13 16.66
CA GLU A 52 38.06 -25.01 17.80
C GLU A 52 37.52 -24.42 19.11
N ARG A 53 37.73 -23.12 19.34
CA ARG A 53 37.20 -22.40 20.52
C ARG A 53 35.67 -22.52 20.61
N ILE A 54 34.97 -22.28 19.51
CA ILE A 54 33.50 -22.34 19.46
C ILE A 54 33.01 -23.78 19.67
N ILE A 55 33.63 -24.77 19.02
CA ILE A 55 33.29 -26.18 19.17
C ILE A 55 33.51 -26.64 20.62
N ASN A 56 34.63 -26.28 21.23
CA ASN A 56 34.93 -26.67 22.61
C ASN A 56 33.96 -26.01 23.59
N ARG A 57 33.60 -24.74 23.38
CA ARG A 57 32.55 -24.07 24.17
C ARG A 57 31.21 -24.81 24.06
N TYR A 58 30.80 -25.19 22.85
CA TYR A 58 29.57 -25.95 22.62
C TYR A 58 29.62 -27.34 23.28
N LYS A 59 30.76 -28.04 23.18
CA LYS A 59 31.01 -29.33 23.84
C LYS A 59 31.15 -29.24 25.37
N GLY A 60 31.27 -28.04 25.93
CA GLY A 60 31.22 -27.82 27.38
C GLY A 60 29.81 -27.63 27.93
N LEU A 61 28.79 -27.47 27.07
CA LEU A 61 27.40 -27.28 27.50
C LEU A 61 26.76 -28.60 27.94
N ASN A 62 25.86 -28.50 28.92
CA ASN A 62 25.02 -29.61 29.37
C ASN A 62 24.05 -30.07 28.26
N GLU A 63 23.54 -31.30 28.34
CA GLU A 63 22.67 -31.90 27.31
C GLU A 63 21.40 -31.08 27.00
N ASP A 64 20.80 -30.43 28.01
CA ASP A 64 19.62 -29.58 27.81
C ASP A 64 19.92 -28.33 26.95
N ASP A 65 21.11 -27.75 27.12
CA ASP A 65 21.57 -26.59 26.35
C ASP A 65 22.10 -26.97 24.97
N ARG A 66 22.64 -28.19 24.83
CA ARG A 66 23.20 -28.73 23.59
C ARG A 66 22.15 -29.31 22.65
N SER A 67 21.19 -30.08 23.18
CA SER A 67 20.12 -30.72 22.41
C SER A 67 19.18 -29.72 21.74
N GLY A 68 19.25 -28.45 22.13
CA GLY A 68 18.43 -27.40 21.55
C GLY A 68 16.94 -27.69 21.72
N LYS A 69 16.53 -28.47 22.72
CA LYS A 69 15.12 -28.83 22.97
C LYS A 69 14.23 -27.59 23.17
N ARG A 70 14.84 -26.44 23.49
CA ARG A 70 14.21 -25.10 23.56
C ARG A 70 14.46 -24.19 22.35
N ARG A 71 15.32 -24.56 21.40
CA ARG A 71 15.88 -23.66 20.34
C ARG A 71 16.00 -24.27 18.94
N LYS A 72 15.62 -25.54 18.73
CA LYS A 72 15.45 -26.10 17.38
C LYS A 72 14.18 -25.50 16.79
N LEU A 73 14.32 -24.36 16.12
CA LEU A 73 13.25 -23.76 15.35
C LEU A 73 12.99 -24.66 14.15
N ASP A 74 12.09 -25.62 14.33
CA ASP A 74 11.50 -26.31 13.21
C ASP A 74 10.54 -25.34 12.52
N VAL A 75 10.95 -24.85 11.36
CA VAL A 75 10.12 -23.98 10.53
C VAL A 75 8.82 -24.68 10.17
N SER A 76 8.82 -26.02 10.01
CA SER A 76 7.60 -26.77 9.74
C SER A 76 6.64 -26.73 10.93
N GLY A 77 7.15 -26.93 12.14
CA GLY A 77 6.40 -26.78 13.39
C GLY A 77 5.79 -25.38 13.51
N PHE A 78 6.59 -24.33 13.36
CA PHE A 78 6.10 -22.95 13.39
C PHE A 78 4.99 -22.67 12.36
N LEU A 79 5.16 -23.12 11.11
CA LEU A 79 4.14 -22.94 10.08
C LEU A 79 2.87 -23.72 10.38
N SER A 80 2.99 -24.88 11.02
CA SER A 80 1.84 -25.67 11.48
C SER A 80 1.08 -24.97 12.60
N ASP A 81 1.78 -24.37 13.55
CA ASP A 81 1.19 -23.58 14.64
C ASP A 81 0.45 -22.36 14.08
N VAL A 82 1.05 -21.65 13.12
CA VAL A 82 0.40 -20.52 12.43
C VAL A 82 -0.84 -20.99 11.68
N LYS A 83 -0.77 -22.14 10.99
CA LYS A 83 -1.91 -22.72 10.30
C LYS A 83 -3.05 -23.05 11.28
N MET A 84 -2.75 -23.69 12.40
CA MET A 84 -3.75 -24.00 13.42
C MET A 84 -4.41 -22.75 13.98
N ALA A 85 -3.63 -21.69 14.25
CA ALA A 85 -4.18 -20.43 14.74
C ALA A 85 -5.13 -19.75 13.72
N ILE A 86 -4.86 -19.90 12.42
CA ILE A 86 -5.76 -19.42 11.35
C ILE A 86 -7.03 -20.28 11.30
N ASP A 87 -6.89 -21.61 11.35
CA ASP A 87 -8.03 -22.54 11.32
C ASP A 87 -8.96 -22.29 12.54
N ASP A 88 -8.42 -22.10 13.74
CA ASP A 88 -9.19 -21.78 14.96
C ASP A 88 -9.96 -20.44 14.84
N GLN A 89 -9.37 -19.44 14.19
CA GLN A 89 -10.07 -18.17 13.93
C GLN A 89 -11.19 -18.32 12.91
N MET A 90 -11.10 -19.29 12.00
CA MET A 90 -12.14 -19.59 11.01
C MET A 90 -13.31 -20.38 11.63
N ASP A 91 -13.03 -21.30 12.57
CA ASP A 91 -14.06 -22.04 13.31
C ASP A 91 -14.81 -21.17 14.35
N GLY A 92 -14.23 -20.02 14.73
CA GLY A 92 -14.83 -19.05 15.65
C GLY A 92 -16.07 -18.32 15.13
N PHE A 93 -16.37 -18.39 13.84
CA PHE A 93 -17.61 -17.84 13.26
C PHE A 93 -18.61 -18.95 13.00
N SER A 94 -19.70 -18.96 13.77
CA SER A 94 -20.79 -19.92 13.51
C SER A 94 -21.36 -19.71 12.11
N ASN A 95 -21.79 -20.79 11.46
CA ASN A 95 -22.47 -20.72 10.16
C ASN A 95 -23.66 -19.72 10.21
N ALA A 96 -24.37 -19.66 11.35
CA ALA A 96 -25.44 -18.70 11.57
C ALA A 96 -24.97 -17.23 11.50
N GLN A 97 -23.83 -16.88 12.09
CA GLN A 97 -23.25 -15.52 11.98
C GLN A 97 -22.82 -15.20 10.55
N LEU A 98 -22.27 -16.17 9.82
CA LEU A 98 -21.93 -16.00 8.41
C LEU A 98 -23.18 -15.80 7.53
N GLN A 99 -24.25 -16.55 7.79
CA GLN A 99 -25.55 -16.37 7.11
C GLN A 99 -26.18 -15.01 7.43
N GLU A 100 -26.05 -14.53 8.67
CA GLU A 100 -26.53 -13.20 9.07
C GLU A 100 -25.79 -12.07 8.34
N VAL A 101 -24.46 -12.18 8.23
CA VAL A 101 -23.65 -11.21 7.48
C VAL A 101 -24.00 -11.25 5.99
N LEU A 102 -24.18 -12.45 5.41
CA LEU A 102 -24.61 -12.59 4.01
C LEU A 102 -25.97 -11.93 3.77
N ALA A 103 -26.97 -12.19 4.61
CA ALA A 103 -28.29 -11.59 4.49
C ALA A 103 -28.25 -10.06 4.62
N ALA A 104 -27.45 -9.54 5.56
CA ALA A 104 -27.28 -8.10 5.74
C ALA A 104 -26.63 -7.44 4.50
N LEU A 105 -25.67 -8.12 3.87
CA LEU A 105 -25.03 -7.64 2.64
C LEU A 105 -26.01 -7.66 1.46
N GLU A 106 -26.79 -8.73 1.29
CA GLU A 106 -27.80 -8.83 0.24
C GLU A 106 -28.86 -7.72 0.36
N SER A 107 -29.33 -7.46 1.57
CA SER A 107 -30.29 -6.38 1.86
C SER A 107 -29.73 -5.00 1.48
N LYS A 108 -28.48 -4.71 1.89
CA LYS A 108 -27.81 -3.45 1.51
C LYS A 108 -27.63 -3.33 -0.01
N LEU A 109 -27.31 -4.42 -0.69
CA LEU A 109 -27.11 -4.44 -2.12
C LEU A 109 -28.42 -4.18 -2.89
N ALA A 110 -29.54 -4.74 -2.41
CA ALA A 110 -30.87 -4.47 -2.93
C ALA A 110 -31.25 -2.98 -2.76
N LEU A 111 -30.99 -2.40 -1.58
CA LEU A 111 -31.28 -1.00 -1.30
C LEU A 111 -30.45 -0.06 -2.21
N VAL A 112 -29.16 -0.34 -2.39
CA VAL A 112 -28.30 0.45 -3.29
C VAL A 112 -28.78 0.37 -4.74
N ARG A 113 -29.24 -0.80 -5.20
CA ARG A 113 -29.83 -0.95 -6.55
C ARG A 113 -31.09 -0.10 -6.71
N SER A 114 -31.99 -0.13 -5.73
CA SER A 114 -33.21 0.68 -5.75
C SER A 114 -32.90 2.19 -5.75
N MET A 115 -31.99 2.65 -4.90
CA MET A 115 -31.56 4.05 -4.88
C MET A 115 -30.97 4.49 -6.23
N LYS A 116 -30.20 3.61 -6.89
CA LYS A 116 -29.65 3.89 -8.21
C LYS A 116 -30.75 4.09 -9.25
N GLU A 117 -31.80 3.27 -9.21
CA GLU A 117 -32.95 3.39 -10.12
C GLU A 117 -33.73 4.68 -9.88
N GLU A 118 -33.99 5.04 -8.63
CA GLU A 118 -34.71 6.26 -8.26
C GLU A 118 -33.95 7.53 -8.68
N VAL A 119 -32.63 7.57 -8.46
CA VAL A 119 -31.79 8.67 -8.90
C VAL A 119 -31.80 8.79 -10.43
N ASN A 120 -31.78 7.67 -11.15
CA ASN A 120 -31.84 7.68 -12.61
C ASN A 120 -33.20 8.17 -13.13
N ALA A 121 -34.30 7.74 -12.51
CA ALA A 121 -35.64 8.22 -12.84
C ALA A 121 -35.78 9.73 -12.63
N LYS A 122 -35.36 10.24 -11.46
CA LYS A 122 -35.36 11.68 -11.15
C LYS A 122 -34.49 12.50 -12.11
N LYS A 123 -33.37 11.94 -12.58
CA LYS A 123 -32.51 12.58 -13.59
C LYS A 123 -33.21 12.69 -14.94
N GLN A 124 -33.98 11.69 -15.35
CA GLN A 124 -34.78 11.73 -16.57
C GLN A 124 -35.94 12.72 -16.46
N GLU A 125 -36.69 12.70 -15.36
CA GLU A 125 -37.80 13.65 -15.12
C GLU A 125 -37.33 15.10 -15.17
N LYS A 126 -36.18 15.41 -14.56
CA LYS A 126 -35.60 16.76 -14.59
C LYS A 126 -35.19 17.18 -16.00
N SER A 127 -34.64 16.25 -16.81
CA SER A 127 -34.27 16.51 -18.20
C SER A 127 -35.50 16.76 -19.09
N VAL A 128 -36.57 16.00 -18.91
CA VAL A 128 -37.85 16.19 -19.62
C VAL A 128 -38.48 17.52 -19.25
N ARG A 129 -38.53 17.84 -17.95
CA ARG A 129 -39.12 19.10 -17.45
C ARG A 129 -38.36 20.32 -17.95
N LEU A 130 -37.02 20.25 -18.02
CA LEU A 130 -36.18 21.34 -18.52
C LEU A 130 -36.45 21.63 -20.01
N LYS A 131 -36.53 20.59 -20.84
CA LYS A 131 -36.87 20.72 -22.27
C LYS A 131 -38.26 21.32 -22.50
N GLN A 132 -39.23 20.97 -21.65
CA GLN A 132 -40.60 21.47 -21.78
C GLN A 132 -40.73 22.93 -21.32
N THR A 133 -39.95 23.35 -20.32
CA THR A 133 -39.84 24.77 -19.96
C THR A 133 -39.13 25.59 -21.03
N GLU A 134 -38.05 25.07 -21.64
CA GLU A 134 -37.36 25.73 -22.75
C GLU A 134 -38.31 25.96 -23.94
N LEU A 135 -39.04 24.92 -24.36
CA LEU A 135 -40.03 25.01 -25.44
C LEU A 135 -41.15 26.02 -25.13
N GLY A 136 -41.62 26.05 -23.88
CA GLY A 136 -42.62 27.03 -23.43
C GLY A 136 -42.11 28.46 -23.44
N THR A 137 -40.86 28.70 -23.04
CA THR A 137 -40.24 30.03 -23.09
C THR A 137 -39.99 30.51 -24.51
N GLU A 138 -39.62 29.62 -25.43
CA GLU A 138 -39.40 29.93 -26.83
C GLU A 138 -40.72 30.25 -27.55
N THR A 139 -41.80 29.52 -27.21
CA THR A 139 -43.16 29.82 -27.69
C THR A 139 -43.64 31.19 -27.21
N LEU A 140 -43.41 31.53 -25.94
CA LEU A 140 -43.79 32.85 -25.39
C LEU A 140 -43.00 34.00 -26.03
N LYS A 141 -41.72 33.79 -26.36
CA LYS A 141 -40.91 34.78 -27.10
C LYS A 141 -41.49 35.04 -28.50
N LEU A 142 -41.84 34.00 -29.24
CA LEU A 142 -42.45 34.14 -30.57
C LEU A 142 -43.81 34.87 -30.53
N VAL A 143 -44.61 34.65 -29.48
CA VAL A 143 -45.89 35.36 -29.28
C VAL A 143 -45.66 36.85 -28.97
N TYR A 144 -44.65 37.18 -28.16
CA TYR A 144 -44.28 38.56 -27.83
C TYR A 144 -43.70 39.31 -29.04
N GLU A 145 -42.89 38.65 -29.87
CA GLU A 145 -42.33 39.22 -31.10
C GLU A 145 -43.39 39.44 -32.19
N SER A 146 -44.43 38.62 -32.23
CA SER A 146 -45.55 38.77 -33.18
C SER A 146 -46.60 39.79 -32.75
N HIS A 147 -46.67 40.15 -31.45
CA HIS A 147 -47.63 41.13 -30.91
C HIS A 147 -46.95 42.09 -29.90
N PRO A 148 -46.27 43.16 -30.37
CA PRO A 148 -45.61 44.11 -29.48
C PRO A 148 -46.63 44.86 -28.61
N ILE A 149 -46.61 44.64 -27.30
CA ILE A 149 -47.40 45.42 -26.35
C ILE A 149 -46.69 46.77 -26.16
N HIS A 150 -47.28 47.86 -26.67
CA HIS A 150 -46.80 49.22 -26.44
C HIS A 150 -46.98 49.62 -24.96
N HIS A 151 -45.90 49.59 -24.19
CA HIS A 151 -45.88 50.19 -22.86
C HIS A 151 -45.79 51.73 -22.95
N HIS A 152 -46.72 52.44 -22.33
CA HIS A 152 -46.64 53.88 -22.13
C HIS A 152 -45.81 54.24 -20.89
N HIS A 153 -44.78 55.05 -21.13
CA HIS A 153 -44.11 56.05 -20.28
C HIS A 153 -43.44 55.63 -18.93
N HIS A 154 -42.13 55.88 -18.79
CA HIS A 154 -41.58 57.10 -18.16
C HIS A 154 -40.04 57.16 -18.29
N HIS A 155 -39.53 58.34 -18.63
CA HIS A 155 -38.14 58.65 -18.94
C HIS A 155 -37.38 59.05 -17.67
N LEU A 156 -36.31 58.31 -17.31
CA LEU A 156 -35.23 58.78 -16.42
C LEU A 156 -33.88 58.19 -16.86
N LEU A 157 -33.15 59.02 -17.62
CA LEU A 157 -31.71 59.30 -17.64
C LEU A 157 -30.70 58.25 -17.13
N SER A 158 -29.91 57.75 -18.11
CA SER A 158 -28.43 57.69 -18.24
C SER A 158 -27.50 57.41 -17.03
N ASP A 159 -26.65 56.38 -17.16
CA ASP A 159 -25.17 56.43 -17.36
C ASP A 159 -24.61 54.99 -17.28
N GLU A 160 -24.05 54.35 -18.33
CA GLU A 160 -22.66 54.48 -18.86
C GLU A 160 -21.57 54.34 -17.76
N ASN A 161 -20.51 53.54 -17.80
CA ASN A 161 -19.92 52.52 -18.69
C ASN A 161 -18.66 51.93 -17.95
N PRO A 162 -17.64 51.24 -18.52
CA PRO A 162 -17.23 49.90 -18.06
C PRO A 162 -15.72 49.72 -17.68
N VAL A 163 -15.42 48.47 -17.35
CA VAL A 163 -14.16 47.75 -17.07
C VAL A 163 -12.91 48.13 -17.90
N ARG A 164 -11.72 48.04 -17.28
CA ARG A 164 -10.40 47.93 -17.95
C ARG A 164 -9.64 46.67 -17.51
N THR A 165 -9.28 45.83 -18.48
CA THR A 165 -8.31 44.72 -18.39
C THR A 165 -6.93 45.18 -18.87
N ALA A 166 -5.85 44.67 -18.26
CA ALA A 166 -4.48 44.88 -18.71
C ALA A 166 -3.70 43.55 -18.73
N THR A 167 -2.96 43.33 -19.81
CA THR A 167 -2.21 42.13 -20.19
C THR A 167 -0.74 42.18 -19.76
N MET A 168 -0.14 40.97 -19.66
CA MET A 168 1.27 40.62 -19.46
C MET A 168 2.27 41.39 -20.33
N THR A 169 3.43 41.72 -19.76
CA THR A 169 4.77 41.19 -20.15
C THR A 169 5.82 41.63 -19.14
N ASP A 170 6.67 40.69 -18.71
CA ASP A 170 8.11 40.80 -18.46
C ASP A 170 8.56 40.00 -17.23
N LEU A 171 9.33 38.91 -17.45
CA LEU A 171 10.52 38.59 -16.66
C LEU A 171 11.40 37.52 -17.38
N HIS A 172 12.70 37.78 -17.32
CA HIS A 172 13.85 37.09 -17.90
C HIS A 172 14.32 35.94 -16.98
N PRO A 173 15.01 34.90 -17.52
CA PRO A 173 15.32 33.63 -16.88
C PRO A 173 16.11 33.74 -15.57
N SER A 174 15.39 33.50 -14.48
CA SER A 174 15.93 32.99 -13.21
C SER A 174 14.96 31.97 -12.60
N ASP A 175 14.18 31.30 -13.45
CA ASP A 175 13.28 30.21 -13.06
C ASP A 175 14.03 28.87 -13.12
N ILE A 176 14.77 28.55 -12.06
CA ILE A 176 14.93 27.15 -11.65
C ILE A 176 14.14 27.00 -10.37
N SER A 177 12.87 26.66 -10.58
CA SER A 177 11.89 26.34 -9.56
C SER A 177 12.43 25.27 -8.62
N THR A 178 12.64 25.66 -7.36
CA THR A 178 12.66 24.79 -6.20
C THR A 178 11.28 24.17 -6.02
N GLN A 179 10.97 23.11 -6.74
CA GLN A 179 9.79 22.26 -6.52
C GLN A 179 9.96 20.96 -7.33
N ASP A 180 10.97 20.16 -6.99
CA ASP A 180 10.94 18.74 -7.33
C ASP A 180 10.41 17.97 -6.10
N PRO A 181 9.16 17.48 -6.13
CA PRO A 181 8.59 16.66 -5.07
C PRO A 181 9.40 15.39 -4.80
N LEU A 182 10.10 14.85 -5.80
CA LEU A 182 10.91 13.65 -5.66
C LEU A 182 12.18 13.92 -4.85
N ALA A 183 12.80 15.09 -5.01
CA ALA A 183 13.95 15.50 -4.21
C ALA A 183 13.58 15.69 -2.73
N MET A 184 12.38 16.18 -2.45
CA MET A 184 11.85 16.31 -1.08
C MET A 184 11.56 14.94 -0.45
N ILE A 185 10.99 14.00 -1.20
CA ILE A 185 10.72 12.64 -0.73
C ILE A 185 12.03 11.90 -0.43
N LEU A 186 13.02 12.00 -1.32
CA LEU A 186 14.33 11.34 -1.11
C LEU A 186 15.06 11.87 0.13
N MET A 187 14.97 13.19 0.37
CA MET A 187 15.52 13.82 1.57
C MET A 187 14.79 13.40 2.84
N GLN A 188 13.48 13.20 2.78
CA GLN A 188 12.68 12.74 3.91
C GLN A 188 13.01 11.27 4.26
N ASP A 189 13.19 10.41 3.26
CA ASP A 189 13.56 9.01 3.44
C ASP A 189 14.98 8.85 4.01
N LEU A 190 15.93 9.68 3.57
CA LEU A 190 17.30 9.70 4.11
C LEU A 190 17.36 10.10 5.59
N GLN A 191 16.48 11.00 6.03
CA GLN A 191 16.36 11.38 7.44
C GLN A 191 15.73 10.27 8.28
N LEU A 192 14.78 9.51 7.71
CA LEU A 192 14.13 8.38 8.38
C LEU A 192 15.12 7.22 8.64
N TYR A 193 15.99 6.90 7.67
CA TYR A 193 17.03 5.87 7.83
C TYR A 193 18.10 6.24 8.86
N ARG A 194 18.37 7.52 9.08
CA ARG A 194 19.35 7.99 10.06
C ARG A 194 18.85 7.91 11.51
N GLY A 195 17.53 7.87 11.71
CA GLY A 195 16.88 7.76 13.03
C GLY A 195 16.59 6.33 13.49
N LEU A 196 16.72 5.33 12.62
CA LEU A 196 16.43 3.92 12.90
C LEU A 196 17.69 3.09 13.21
N ALA A 197 18.85 3.72 13.30
CA ALA A 197 20.11 3.09 13.69
C ALA A 197 20.44 3.40 15.15
N PHE A 198 19.73 2.75 16.07
CA PHE A 198 20.15 2.48 17.46
C PHE A 198 19.59 1.15 17.91
#